data_AF-A0A8J6H1Q3-F1
#
_entry.id   AF-A0A8J6H1Q3-F1
#
_cell.length_a   1.000
_cell.length_b   1.000
_cell.length_c   1.000
_cell.angle_alpha   90.00
_cell.angle_beta   90.00
_cell.angle_gamma   90.00
#
_symmetry.space_group_name_H-M   'P 1'
#
loop_
_entity.id
_entity.type
_entity.pdbx_description
1 polymer ?
#
loop_
_entity_poly.entity_id
_entity_poly.type
_entity_poly.pdbx_seq_one_letter_code
_entity_poly.pdbx_strand_id
1 'polypeptide(L)'
;MRMLLADQDQSWKEEVVSIDTWMKGLLKSTCLYGQLPKFQDGDLTLYQSNAILRHLGRSLGLYGKDQKEAALVDMVNDGVEDLRLKYITLIYTKYVSLDPSPTQWVVYKQRGFLRFWLHPFPPSARLCEAGQYEEDQ
;
A
#
# COMPACT_ATOMS: atom_id res chain seq x y z
N MET A 1 15.59 4.50 6.00
CA MET A 1 16.37 5.42 5.14
C MET A 1 16.34 6.83 5.71
N ARG A 2 15.28 7.65 5.52
CA ARG A 2 15.26 9.04 6.04
C ARG A 2 15.59 9.14 7.54
N MET A 3 14.94 8.30 8.36
CA MET A 3 15.22 8.26 9.80
C MET A 3 16.67 7.88 10.10
N LEU A 4 17.23 6.91 9.39
CA LEU A 4 18.63 6.50 9.55
C LEU A 4 19.59 7.62 9.15
N LEU A 5 19.34 8.29 8.03
CA LEU A 5 20.18 9.40 7.58
C LEU A 5 20.12 10.58 8.55
N ALA A 6 18.93 10.91 9.06
CA ALA A 6 18.75 11.96 10.06
C ALA A 6 19.44 11.62 11.39
N ASP A 7 19.31 10.37 11.86
CA ASP A 7 19.94 9.88 13.10
C ASP A 7 21.49 9.91 13.03
N GLN A 8 22.04 9.76 11.84
CA GLN A 8 23.48 9.79 11.58
C GLN A 8 23.98 11.17 11.10
N ASP A 9 23.15 12.22 11.28
CA ASP A 9 23.43 13.61 10.88
C ASP A 9 23.90 13.74 9.41
N GLN A 10 23.44 12.86 8.54
CA GLN A 10 23.79 12.88 7.11
C GLN A 10 22.98 13.94 6.39
N SER A 11 23.61 14.66 5.46
CA SER A 11 22.89 15.53 4.52
C SER A 11 22.46 14.74 3.28
N TRP A 12 21.23 14.96 2.81
CA TRP A 12 20.75 14.37 1.56
C TRP A 12 19.84 15.34 0.80
N LYS A 13 19.81 15.20 -0.52
CA LYS A 13 18.80 15.85 -1.36
C LYS A 13 17.56 14.97 -1.39
N GLU A 14 16.43 15.53 -1.00
CA GLU A 14 15.14 14.84 -1.08
C GLU A 14 14.33 15.30 -2.29
N GLU A 15 13.97 14.36 -3.16
CA GLU A 15 13.04 14.60 -4.26
C GLU A 15 11.73 13.85 -3.99
N VAL A 16 10.71 14.61 -3.54
CA VAL A 16 9.38 14.06 -3.28
C VAL A 16 8.58 14.03 -4.58
N VAL A 17 8.20 12.83 -5.00
CA VAL A 17 7.41 12.62 -6.23
C VAL A 17 5.93 12.61 -5.88
N SER A 18 5.15 13.53 -6.46
CA SER A 18 3.70 13.53 -6.33
C SER A 18 3.05 12.39 -7.13
N ILE A 19 1.85 11.97 -6.72
CA ILE A 19 1.08 10.92 -7.43
C ILE A 19 0.86 11.33 -8.89
N ASP A 20 0.47 12.59 -9.16
CA ASP A 20 0.25 13.07 -10.53
C ASP A 20 1.50 12.96 -11.39
N THR A 21 2.66 13.31 -10.82
CA THR A 21 3.96 13.20 -11.52
C THR A 21 4.32 11.74 -11.78
N TRP A 22 4.05 10.86 -10.82
CA TRP A 22 4.27 9.42 -10.96
C TRP A 22 3.38 8.80 -12.04
N MET A 23 2.10 9.19 -12.09
CA MET A 23 1.11 8.67 -13.04
C MET A 23 1.38 9.10 -14.49
N LYS A 24 2.09 10.21 -14.71
CA LYS A 24 2.58 10.59 -16.05
C LYS A 24 3.57 9.56 -16.64
N GLY A 25 4.11 8.66 -15.84
CA GLY A 25 4.88 7.49 -16.29
C GLY A 25 6.31 7.77 -16.76
N LEU A 26 6.66 9.01 -17.10
CA LEU A 26 8.02 9.39 -17.52
C LEU A 26 9.08 8.96 -16.49
N LEU A 27 8.91 9.35 -15.22
CA LEU A 27 9.84 8.95 -14.17
C LEU A 27 9.82 7.44 -13.92
N LYS A 28 8.64 6.82 -13.91
CA LYS A 28 8.49 5.37 -13.71
C LYS A 28 9.28 4.58 -14.75
N SER A 29 9.28 5.02 -16.01
CA SER A 29 10.03 4.38 -17.11
C SER A 29 11.55 4.44 -16.94
N THR A 30 12.05 5.44 -16.22
CA THR A 30 13.48 5.58 -15.90
C THR A 30 13.92 4.78 -14.67
N CYS A 31 12.98 4.24 -13.90
CA CYS A 31 13.28 3.43 -12.73
C CYS A 31 13.46 1.97 -13.14
N LEU A 32 14.56 1.33 -12.70
CA LEU A 32 14.92 -0.03 -13.11
C LEU A 32 13.77 -1.04 -12.97
N TYR A 33 13.02 -0.97 -11.86
CA TYR A 33 11.88 -1.86 -11.59
C TYR A 33 10.51 -1.18 -11.77
N GLY A 34 10.48 0.03 -12.33
CA GLY A 34 9.26 0.84 -12.37
C GLY A 34 8.70 1.16 -10.97
N GLN A 35 9.58 1.20 -9.97
CA GLN A 35 9.25 1.36 -8.55
C GLN A 35 10.21 2.33 -7.88
N LEU A 36 9.72 2.96 -6.82
CA LEU A 36 10.50 3.71 -5.84
C LEU A 36 10.56 2.90 -4.54
N PRO A 37 11.57 3.11 -3.67
CA PRO A 37 12.58 4.17 -3.70
C PRO A 37 13.72 3.95 -4.70
N LYS A 38 14.25 5.06 -5.22
CA LYS A 38 15.54 5.16 -5.93
C LYS A 38 16.50 5.95 -5.03
N PHE A 39 17.70 5.45 -4.81
CA PHE A 39 18.73 6.10 -4.02
C PHE A 39 20.00 6.25 -4.85
N GLN A 40 20.65 7.41 -4.72
CA GLN A 40 21.88 7.73 -5.44
C GLN A 40 22.97 8.06 -4.42
N ASP A 41 24.08 7.32 -4.49
CA ASP A 41 25.26 7.51 -3.66
C ASP A 41 26.48 7.62 -4.57
N GLY A 42 26.86 8.85 -4.90
CA GLY A 42 27.84 9.12 -5.95
C GLY A 42 27.39 8.57 -7.32
N ASP A 43 28.20 7.69 -7.90
CA ASP A 43 27.93 6.98 -9.16
C ASP A 43 27.03 5.74 -8.98
N LEU A 44 26.84 5.27 -7.75
CA LEU A 44 26.02 4.12 -7.44
C LEU A 44 24.52 4.49 -7.37
N THR A 45 23.72 3.89 -8.23
CA THR A 45 22.25 3.94 -8.14
C THR A 45 21.70 2.65 -7.56
N LEU A 46 20.93 2.74 -6.49
CA LEU A 46 20.27 1.60 -5.85
C LEU A 46 18.75 1.73 -5.91
N TYR A 47 18.10 0.57 -6.00
CA TYR A 47 16.67 0.36 -5.84
C TYR A 47 16.46 -0.72 -4.77
N GLN A 48 15.20 -0.95 -4.36
CA GLN A 48 14.81 -1.82 -3.24
C GLN A 48 15.22 -1.25 -1.88
N SER A 49 14.22 -0.90 -1.07
CA SER A 49 14.41 -0.22 0.22
C SER A 49 15.37 -0.95 1.15
N ASN A 50 15.31 -2.28 1.23
CA ASN A 50 16.15 -3.05 2.14
C ASN A 50 17.60 -3.17 1.62
N ALA A 51 17.81 -3.23 0.31
CA ALA A 51 19.16 -3.19 -0.26
C ALA A 51 19.84 -1.85 0.04
N ILE A 52 19.10 -0.74 -0.13
CA ILE A 52 19.56 0.60 0.23
C ILE A 52 19.85 0.70 1.73
N LEU A 53 18.97 0.17 2.58
CA LEU A 53 19.14 0.20 4.03
C LEU A 53 20.40 -0.55 4.48
N ARG A 54 20.66 -1.75 3.93
CA ARG A 54 21.88 -2.51 4.21
C ARG A 54 23.14 -1.82 3.69
N HIS A 55 23.06 -1.19 2.51
CA HIS A 55 24.16 -0.37 1.96
C HIS A 55 24.54 0.75 2.93
N LEU A 56 23.56 1.55 3.34
CA LEU A 56 23.75 2.62 4.32
C LEU A 56 24.25 2.11 5.67
N GLY A 57 23.70 0.98 6.13
CA GLY A 57 24.16 0.35 7.36
C GLY A 57 25.64 -0.02 7.30
N ARG A 58 26.10 -0.58 6.18
CA ARG A 58 27.52 -0.92 5.99
C ARG A 58 28.40 0.32 5.84
N SER A 59 27.99 1.31 5.04
CA SER A 59 28.79 2.50 4.79
C SER A 59 28.94 3.40 6.03
N LEU A 60 27.96 3.37 6.94
CA LEU A 60 27.95 4.15 8.18
C LEU A 60 28.36 3.35 9.42
N GLY A 61 28.78 2.08 9.27
CA GLY A 61 29.25 1.26 10.39
C GLY A 61 28.15 0.77 11.34
N LEU A 62 26.89 0.73 10.89
CA LEU A 62 25.71 0.32 11.66
C LEU A 62 25.28 -1.13 11.41
N TYR A 63 26.08 -1.93 10.71
CA TYR A 63 25.70 -3.26 10.23
C TYR A 63 26.41 -4.41 10.97
N GLY A 64 26.70 -4.20 12.24
CA GLY A 64 27.44 -5.14 13.09
C GLY A 64 28.95 -5.12 12.85
N LYS A 65 29.71 -5.63 13.83
CA LYS A 65 31.19 -5.67 13.75
C LYS A 65 31.73 -6.91 13.04
N ASP A 66 30.92 -7.96 12.92
CA ASP A 66 31.29 -9.24 12.33
C ASP A 66 30.11 -9.87 11.58
N GLN A 67 30.38 -11.00 10.90
CA GLN A 67 29.38 -11.70 10.10
C GLN A 67 28.20 -12.24 10.93
N LYS A 68 28.42 -12.54 12.21
CA LYS A 68 27.38 -13.03 13.09
C LYS A 68 26.42 -11.91 13.45
N GLU A 69 26.93 -10.74 13.82
CA GLU A 69 26.10 -9.56 14.10
C GLU A 69 25.38 -9.06 12.85
N ALA A 70 26.03 -9.03 11.70
CA ALA A 70 25.38 -8.70 10.42
C ALA A 70 24.20 -9.65 10.12
N ALA A 71 24.38 -10.96 10.32
CA ALA A 71 23.31 -11.94 10.15
C ALA A 71 22.14 -11.72 11.13
N LEU A 72 22.42 -11.29 12.37
CA LEU A 72 21.36 -10.95 13.34
C LEU A 72 20.60 -9.69 12.91
N VAL A 73 21.29 -8.68 12.38
CA VAL A 73 20.66 -7.47 11.83
C VAL A 73 19.73 -7.84 10.66
N ASP A 74 20.20 -8.69 9.74
CA ASP A 74 19.38 -9.16 8.61
C ASP A 74 18.16 -9.95 9.08
N MET A 75 18.33 -10.88 10.02
CA MET A 75 17.24 -11.69 10.55
C MET A 75 16.13 -10.81 11.16
N VAL A 76 16.50 -9.78 11.93
CA VAL A 76 15.52 -8.86 12.52
C VAL A 76 14.87 -7.99 11.43
N ASN A 77 15.64 -7.44 10.50
CA ASN A 77 15.12 -6.63 9.40
C ASN A 77 14.11 -7.42 8.53
N ASP A 78 14.44 -8.64 8.18
CA ASP A 78 13.58 -9.50 7.36
C ASP A 78 12.31 -9.90 8.13
N GLY A 79 12.40 -10.12 9.44
CA GLY A 79 11.21 -10.33 10.29
C GLY A 79 10.28 -9.11 10.35
N VAL A 80 10.83 -7.89 10.35
CA VAL A 80 10.03 -6.65 10.26
C VAL A 80 9.39 -6.51 8.88
N GLU A 81 10.09 -6.90 7.81
CA GLU A 81 9.55 -6.89 6.46
C GLU A 81 8.37 -7.86 6.31
N ASP A 82 8.48 -9.08 6.85
CA ASP A 82 7.38 -10.06 6.87
C ASP A 82 6.14 -9.51 7.60
N LEU A 83 6.34 -8.79 8.71
CA LEU A 83 5.25 -8.13 9.43
C LEU A 83 4.65 -6.99 8.59
N ARG A 84 5.48 -6.18 7.93
CA ARG A 84 5.05 -5.08 7.06
C ARG A 84 4.18 -5.59 5.91
N LEU A 85 4.54 -6.72 5.30
CA LEU A 85 3.75 -7.33 4.22
C LEU A 85 2.35 -7.78 4.69
N LYS A 86 2.25 -8.37 5.89
CA LYS A 86 0.95 -8.71 6.50
C LYS A 86 0.12 -7.47 6.79
N TYR A 87 0.74 -6.42 7.32
CA TYR A 87 0.07 -5.15 7.59
C TYR A 87 -0.43 -4.47 6.31
N ILE A 88 0.39 -4.46 5.24
CA ILE A 88 -0.03 -3.92 3.92
C ILE A 88 -1.24 -4.65 3.39
N THR A 89 -1.25 -5.99 3.48
CA THR A 89 -2.39 -6.80 3.07
C THR A 89 -3.65 -6.43 3.85
N LEU A 90 -3.53 -6.23 5.18
CA LEU A 90 -4.64 -5.79 6.00
C LEU A 90 -5.21 -4.45 5.51
N ILE A 91 -4.37 -3.44 5.32
CA ILE A 91 -4.80 -2.09 4.94
C ILE A 91 -5.42 -2.08 3.53
N TYR A 92 -4.68 -2.53 2.51
CA TYR A 92 -5.08 -2.33 1.12
C TYR A 92 -6.06 -3.37 0.58
N THR A 93 -6.15 -4.55 1.19
CA THR A 93 -7.03 -5.62 0.70
C THR A 93 -8.24 -5.85 1.60
N LYS A 94 -8.11 -5.62 2.92
CA LYS A 94 -9.17 -5.96 3.88
C LYS A 94 -9.84 -4.75 4.53
N TYR A 95 -9.12 -3.65 4.73
CA TYR A 95 -9.65 -2.49 5.45
C TYR A 95 -10.22 -1.42 4.51
N VAL A 96 -9.50 -1.07 3.43
CA VAL A 96 -10.00 -0.13 2.41
C VAL A 96 -11.24 -0.68 1.67
N SER A 97 -11.41 -2.00 1.62
CA SER A 97 -12.62 -2.64 1.09
C SER A 97 -13.83 -2.60 2.02
N LEU A 98 -13.67 -2.21 3.29
CA LEU A 98 -14.75 -2.12 4.28
C LEU A 98 -15.41 -0.73 4.34
N ASP A 99 -14.95 0.23 3.54
CA ASP A 99 -15.65 1.49 3.31
C ASP A 99 -16.18 1.59 1.87
N PRO A 100 -17.26 0.86 1.53
CA PRO A 100 -17.99 1.12 0.30
C PRO A 100 -18.88 2.35 0.51
N SER A 101 -18.33 3.56 0.48
CA SER A 101 -19.17 4.73 0.24
C SER A 101 -19.82 4.59 -1.16
N PRO A 102 -21.13 4.87 -1.30
CA PRO A 102 -21.97 4.19 -2.27
C PRO A 102 -21.91 4.87 -3.64
N THR A 103 -21.24 4.22 -4.59
CA THR A 103 -21.70 4.20 -5.99
C THR A 103 -21.34 2.87 -6.64
N GLN A 104 -21.66 1.77 -5.95
CA GLN A 104 -21.77 0.47 -6.60
C GLN A 104 -23.21 0.23 -7.03
N TRP A 105 -23.43 0.26 -8.34
CA TRP A 105 -24.65 -0.23 -8.97
C TRP A 105 -24.76 -1.73 -8.73
N VAL A 106 -25.66 -2.14 -7.85
CA VAL A 106 -26.08 -3.54 -7.78
C VAL A 106 -26.93 -3.82 -9.01
N VAL A 107 -26.33 -4.45 -10.03
CA VAL A 107 -27.09 -4.98 -11.17
C VAL A 107 -27.82 -6.23 -10.69
N TYR A 108 -29.10 -6.11 -10.36
CA TYR A 108 -29.96 -7.27 -10.18
C TYR A 108 -30.26 -7.87 -11.56
N LYS A 109 -29.61 -9.00 -11.87
CA LYS A 109 -30.00 -9.83 -13.02
C LYS A 109 -30.95 -10.93 -12.53
N GLN A 110 -32.23 -10.59 -12.35
CA GLN A 110 -33.28 -11.61 -12.35
C GLN A 110 -33.63 -11.95 -13.80
N ARG A 111 -33.77 -13.25 -14.07
CA ARG A 111 -34.06 -13.82 -15.38
C ARG A 111 -35.27 -13.12 -16.02
N GLY A 112 -35.04 -12.43 -17.13
CA GLY A 112 -36.02 -12.21 -18.18
C GLY A 112 -37.21 -11.30 -17.86
N PHE A 113 -36.99 -10.02 -17.56
CA PHE A 113 -37.83 -8.92 -18.03
C PHE A 113 -37.20 -7.57 -17.66
N LEU A 114 -37.10 -6.63 -18.61
CA LEU A 114 -36.55 -5.29 -18.36
C LEU A 114 -37.70 -4.38 -17.91
N ARG A 115 -37.69 -3.91 -16.65
CA ARG A 115 -38.55 -2.80 -16.22
C ARG A 115 -37.75 -1.86 -15.33
N PHE A 116 -37.40 -0.69 -15.89
CA PHE A 116 -36.80 0.42 -15.15
C PHE A 116 -37.88 1.07 -14.29
N TRP A 117 -37.67 1.15 -12.98
CA TRP A 117 -38.41 2.06 -12.10
C TRP A 117 -37.44 3.11 -11.55
N LEU A 118 -37.67 4.37 -11.91
CA LEU A 118 -37.06 5.54 -11.30
C LEU A 118 -38.04 6.11 -10.28
N HIS A 119 -37.84 5.82 -8.99
CA HIS A 119 -38.41 6.65 -7.94
C HIS A 119 -37.41 6.86 -6.80
N PRO A 120 -37.35 8.08 -6.22
CA PRO A 120 -36.53 8.38 -5.05
C PRO A 120 -37.16 7.76 -3.80
N PHE A 121 -36.41 6.95 -3.07
CA PHE A 121 -36.83 6.43 -1.76
C PHE A 121 -36.68 7.52 -0.68
N PRO A 122 -37.66 7.71 0.22
CA PRO A 122 -37.56 8.64 1.35
C PRO A 122 -36.73 8.06 2.52
N PRO A 123 -36.18 8.93 3.40
CA PRO A 123 -35.20 8.55 4.41
C PRO A 123 -35.87 8.03 5.69
N SER A 124 -36.40 6.80 5.68
CA SER A 124 -36.80 6.09 6.91
C SER A 124 -37.15 4.61 6.66
N ALA A 125 -36.19 3.81 6.19
CA ALA A 125 -36.36 2.36 6.15
C ALA A 125 -35.34 1.69 7.09
N ARG A 126 -35.84 1.10 8.18
CA ARG A 126 -35.09 0.15 9.03
C ARG A 126 -34.98 -1.19 8.29
N LEU A 127 -33.82 -1.83 8.42
CA LEU A 127 -33.59 -3.21 7.97
C LEU A 127 -34.58 -4.14 8.69
N CYS A 128 -35.50 -4.76 7.93
CA CYS A 128 -36.17 -5.99 8.36
C CYS A 128 -35.55 -7.14 7.58
N GLU A 129 -34.93 -8.07 8.30
CA GLU A 129 -34.46 -9.34 7.76
C GLU A 129 -35.62 -10.19 7.24
N ALA A 130 -35.26 -11.07 6.30
CA ALA A 130 -36.13 -11.94 5.55
C ALA A 130 -37.04 -12.82 6.43
N GLY A 131 -38.34 -12.81 6.16
CA GLY A 131 -39.27 -13.75 6.76
C GLY A 131 -40.71 -13.50 6.33
N GLN A 132 -41.17 -14.33 5.39
CA GLN A 132 -42.56 -14.75 5.15
C GLN A 132 -43.66 -13.66 5.06
N TYR A 133 -44.18 -13.47 3.85
CA TYR A 133 -45.50 -12.88 3.64
C TYR A 133 -46.52 -14.02 3.48
N GLU A 134 -47.51 -14.07 4.38
CA GLU A 134 -48.81 -14.70 4.11
C GLU A 134 -49.74 -13.63 3.54
N GLU A 135 -50.50 -14.00 2.51
CA GLU A 135 -51.58 -13.17 1.93
C GLU A 135 -52.83 -13.33 2.79
N ASP A 136 -53.25 -12.26 3.47
CA ASP A 136 -54.62 -12.12 3.97
C ASP A 136 -55.50 -11.48 2.89
N GLN A 137 -56.67 -12.10 2.67
CA GLN A 137 -57.70 -11.75 1.67
C GLN A 137 -58.28 -10.34 1.80
#